data_AF-A0A7S1WSA6-F1
#
_entry.id   AF-A0A7S1WSA6-F1
#
_cell.length_a   1.000
_cell.length_b   1.000
_cell.length_c   1.000
_cell.angle_alpha   90.00
_cell.angle_beta   90.00
_cell.angle_gamma   90.00
#
_symmetry.space_group_name_H-M   'P 1'
#
loop_
_entity.id
_entity.type
_entity.pdbx_description
1 polymer ?
#
loop_
_entity_poly.entity_id
_entity_poly.type
_entity_poly.pdbx_seq_one_letter_code
_entity_poly.pdbx_strand_id
1 'polypeptide(L)'
;REQARELPHYGVRYWARNLTEALGVGPLAQWDSWLAGPADAAALNTALGGAVAQAGVLAAAPPFMMVPGPIDGVPRSLALEHLHAARASPSEGIVASMYGQRPKPLEASIGTRAGLRRQDVEVWYRDGWVTTSPDVRLVVSLRPLRADGEPESSAHDLLRVKMYSRLFMEELAPKIYDITMTGASCDVDVSTQGVTLS
;
A
#
# COMPACT_ATOMS: atom_id res chain seq x y z
N ARG A 1 24.77 21.28 26.67
CA ARG A 1 23.30 21.20 26.90
C ARG A 1 22.64 21.83 25.69
N GLU A 2 22.07 21.03 24.79
CA GLU A 2 21.50 21.50 23.52
C GLU A 2 20.15 22.19 23.75
N GLN A 3 19.94 23.35 23.09
CA GLN A 3 18.69 24.11 23.18
C GLN A 3 17.62 23.49 22.27
N ALA A 4 16.41 23.29 22.80
CA ALA A 4 15.26 22.82 22.04
C ALA A 4 14.85 23.87 20.99
N ARG A 5 14.71 23.45 19.73
CA ARG A 5 14.21 24.28 18.62
C ARG A 5 12.76 23.91 18.34
N GLU A 6 11.95 24.85 17.89
CA GLU A 6 10.54 24.63 17.60
C GLU A 6 10.29 24.78 16.10
N LEU A 7 9.58 23.81 15.51
CA LEU A 7 9.24 23.86 14.08
C LEU A 7 8.19 24.94 13.85
N PRO A 8 8.41 25.90 12.92
CA PRO A 8 7.59 27.11 12.78
C PRO A 8 6.10 26.88 12.52
N HIS A 9 5.73 25.73 11.94
CA HIS A 9 4.37 25.45 11.45
C HIS A 9 3.68 24.30 12.17
N TYR A 10 4.39 23.57 13.04
CA TYR A 10 3.88 22.33 13.64
C TYR A 10 3.89 22.35 15.17
N GLY A 11 4.46 23.39 15.81
CA GLY A 11 4.49 23.52 17.27
C GLY A 11 5.27 22.40 17.98
N VAL A 12 6.04 21.62 17.23
CA VAL A 12 6.82 20.50 17.75
C VAL A 12 8.21 20.99 18.14
N ARG A 13 8.58 20.73 19.39
CA ARG A 13 9.93 20.99 19.91
C ARG A 13 10.82 19.79 19.62
N TYR A 14 11.97 20.02 18.99
CA TYR A 14 12.93 18.98 18.64
C TYR A 14 14.34 19.37 19.08
N TRP A 15 15.18 18.36 19.27
CA TRP A 15 16.61 18.52 19.50
C TRP A 15 17.35 17.98 18.28
N ALA A 16 18.17 18.83 17.66
CA ALA A 16 19.05 18.41 16.60
C ALA A 16 20.39 18.03 17.21
N ARG A 17 20.77 16.76 17.07
CA ARG A 17 22.08 16.26 17.50
C ARG A 17 22.93 16.01 16.27
N ASN A 18 24.20 16.37 16.33
CA ASN A 18 25.13 16.05 15.25
C ASN A 18 25.30 14.52 15.17
N LEU A 19 25.00 13.92 14.02
CA LEU A 19 25.10 12.48 13.79
C LEU A 19 26.51 11.94 14.07
N THR A 20 27.54 12.74 13.78
CA THR A 20 28.95 12.39 14.02
C THR A 20 29.29 12.30 15.51
N GLU A 21 28.66 13.12 16.34
CA GLU A 21 28.83 13.05 17.80
C GLU A 21 27.95 11.96 18.44
N ALA A 22 26.75 11.75 17.92
CA ALA A 22 25.80 10.78 18.47
C ALA A 22 26.20 9.32 18.19
N LEU A 23 26.80 9.05 17.04
CA LEU A 23 27.19 7.70 16.61
C LEU A 23 28.72 7.46 16.70
N GLY A 24 29.48 8.47 17.15
CA GLY A 24 30.93 8.44 17.17
C GLY A 24 31.57 8.52 15.78
N VAL A 25 32.89 8.35 15.72
CA VAL A 25 33.72 8.46 14.49
C VAL A 25 33.49 7.29 13.50
N GLY A 26 32.66 6.31 13.85
CA GLY A 26 32.52 5.03 13.14
C GLY A 26 31.72 5.08 11.84
N PRO A 27 30.51 5.67 11.79
CA PRO A 27 29.66 5.53 10.61
C PRO A 27 30.19 6.31 9.42
N LEU A 28 30.58 7.58 9.59
CA LEU A 28 31.08 8.37 8.46
C LEU A 28 32.36 7.78 7.88
N ALA A 29 33.28 7.29 8.71
CA ALA A 29 34.46 6.57 8.24
C ALA A 29 34.12 5.25 7.54
N GLN A 30 33.05 4.56 7.97
CA GLN A 30 32.55 3.34 7.32
C GLN A 30 31.87 3.66 5.98
N TRP A 31 31.06 4.72 5.91
CA TRP A 31 30.49 5.26 4.68
C TRP A 31 31.59 5.70 3.71
N ASP A 32 32.61 6.42 4.21
CA ASP A 32 33.79 6.80 3.43
C ASP A 32 34.57 5.57 2.97
N SER A 33 34.66 4.50 3.78
CA SER A 33 35.30 3.24 3.36
C SER A 33 34.51 2.51 2.27
N TRP A 34 33.18 2.61 2.29
CA TRP A 34 32.31 2.06 1.24
C TRP A 34 32.43 2.88 -0.05
N LEU A 35 32.58 4.21 0.09
CA LEU A 35 32.77 5.12 -1.04
C LEU A 35 34.22 5.11 -1.58
N ALA A 36 35.20 4.73 -0.75
CA ALA A 36 36.61 4.61 -1.09
C ALA A 36 37.00 3.21 -1.58
N GLY A 37 36.05 2.29 -1.72
CA GLY A 37 36.24 1.03 -2.46
C GLY A 37 36.68 1.31 -3.91
N PRO A 38 37.28 0.33 -4.61
CA PRO A 38 37.84 0.54 -5.95
C PRO A 38 36.80 1.17 -6.87
N ALA A 39 37.01 2.46 -7.17
CA ALA A 39 36.04 3.37 -7.76
C ALA A 39 35.89 3.19 -9.28
N ASP A 40 35.78 1.95 -9.72
CA ASP A 40 35.41 1.64 -11.10
C ASP A 40 34.21 0.71 -11.11
N ALA A 41 33.09 1.24 -11.61
CA ALA A 41 31.86 0.48 -11.81
C ALA A 41 32.12 -0.79 -12.63
N ALA A 42 33.09 -0.78 -13.55
CA ALA A 42 33.47 -1.96 -14.32
C ALA A 42 34.07 -3.07 -13.43
N ALA A 43 34.94 -2.73 -12.49
CA ALA A 43 35.57 -3.70 -11.59
C ALA A 43 34.56 -4.34 -10.63
N LEU A 44 33.64 -3.54 -10.08
CA LEU A 44 32.52 -4.03 -9.26
C LEU A 44 31.59 -4.94 -10.06
N ASN A 45 31.29 -4.60 -11.31
CA ASN A 45 30.46 -5.43 -12.18
C ASN A 45 31.10 -6.78 -12.52
N THR A 46 32.42 -6.82 -12.73
CA THR A 46 33.14 -8.08 -12.93
C THR A 46 33.10 -8.96 -11.69
N ALA A 47 33.31 -8.39 -10.50
CA ALA A 47 33.25 -9.13 -9.24
C ALA A 47 31.84 -9.66 -8.94
N LEU A 48 30.82 -8.82 -9.13
CA LEU A 48 29.42 -9.18 -8.93
C LEU A 48 28.96 -10.23 -9.95
N GLY A 49 29.30 -10.06 -11.23
CA GLY A 49 29.03 -11.04 -12.27
C GLY A 49 29.66 -12.40 -11.99
N GLY A 50 30.89 -12.42 -11.47
CA GLY A 50 31.57 -13.64 -11.02
C GLY A 50 30.84 -14.33 -9.86
N ALA A 51 30.39 -13.58 -8.85
CA ALA A 51 29.63 -14.11 -7.72
C ALA A 51 28.26 -14.67 -8.16
N VAL A 52 27.56 -13.97 -9.04
CA VAL A 52 26.25 -14.38 -9.60
C VAL A 52 26.38 -15.66 -10.45
N ALA A 53 27.44 -15.76 -11.25
CA ALA A 53 27.75 -16.97 -12.03
C ALA A 53 28.09 -18.17 -11.13
N GLN A 54 28.86 -17.96 -10.06
CA GLN A 54 29.14 -19.01 -9.06
C GLN A 54 27.88 -19.48 -8.32
N ALA A 55 26.91 -18.58 -8.13
CA ALA A 55 25.60 -18.91 -7.56
C ALA A 55 24.65 -19.63 -8.56
N GLY A 56 25.09 -19.88 -9.80
CA GLY A 56 24.29 -20.60 -10.81
C GLY A 56 23.16 -19.77 -11.42
N VAL A 57 23.15 -18.45 -11.19
CA VAL A 57 22.16 -17.54 -11.76
C VAL A 57 22.62 -17.13 -13.16
N LEU A 58 21.93 -17.60 -14.20
CA LEU A 58 22.18 -17.19 -15.58
C LEU A 58 21.68 -15.75 -15.81
N ALA A 59 22.49 -14.77 -15.46
CA ALA A 59 22.20 -13.38 -15.76
C ALA A 59 22.59 -13.09 -17.22
N ALA A 60 21.60 -12.83 -18.09
CA ALA A 60 21.81 -12.47 -19.50
C ALA A 60 22.51 -11.09 -19.67
N ALA A 61 22.55 -10.28 -18.61
CA ALA A 61 23.23 -9.00 -18.53
C ALA A 61 23.69 -8.77 -17.07
N PRO A 62 24.71 -7.91 -16.82
CA PRO A 62 25.08 -7.54 -15.46
C PRO A 62 23.86 -6.95 -14.73
N PRO A 63 23.62 -7.31 -13.45
CA PRO A 63 22.55 -6.70 -12.66
C PRO A 63 22.96 -5.26 -12.32
N PHE A 64 22.69 -4.33 -13.23
CA PHE A 64 22.86 -2.91 -12.93
C PHE A 64 21.78 -2.50 -11.95
N MET A 65 22.20 -1.91 -10.83
CA MET A 65 21.30 -1.07 -10.05
C MET A 65 20.98 0.16 -10.90
N MET A 66 19.84 0.12 -11.59
CA MET A 66 19.33 1.32 -12.24
C MET A 66 18.83 2.25 -11.14
N VAL A 67 19.30 3.49 -11.13
CA VAL A 67 18.66 4.54 -10.34
C VAL A 67 17.21 4.61 -10.82
N PRO A 68 16.21 4.43 -9.94
CA PRO A 68 14.83 4.52 -10.35
C PRO A 68 14.60 5.89 -10.98
N GLY A 69 13.91 5.90 -12.13
CA GLY A 69 13.48 7.15 -12.75
C GLY A 69 12.55 7.95 -11.82
N PRO A 70 12.28 9.23 -12.13
CA PRO A 70 11.23 9.98 -11.46
C PRO A 70 9.93 9.17 -11.45
N ILE A 71 9.25 9.15 -10.30
CA ILE A 71 7.96 8.47 -10.20
C ILE A 71 6.95 9.33 -10.99
N ASP A 72 6.48 8.77 -12.10
CA ASP A 72 5.46 9.41 -12.92
C ASP A 72 4.09 9.41 -12.21
N GLY A 73 3.30 10.46 -12.45
CA GLY A 73 1.90 10.50 -11.99
C GLY A 73 1.69 10.99 -10.55
N VAL A 74 2.73 11.43 -9.83
CA VAL A 74 2.55 12.07 -8.52
C VAL A 74 1.66 13.32 -8.65
N PRO A 75 0.50 13.38 -7.97
CA PRO A 75 -0.42 14.51 -8.07
C PRO A 75 0.24 15.81 -7.60
N ARG A 76 0.17 16.86 -8.43
CA ARG A 76 0.70 18.20 -8.10
C ARG A 76 -0.29 19.06 -7.30
N SER A 77 -1.57 18.68 -7.32
CA SER A 77 -2.66 19.36 -6.63
C SER A 77 -3.66 18.32 -6.14
N LEU A 78 -4.16 18.49 -4.92
CA LEU A 78 -5.15 17.61 -4.31
C LEU A 78 -6.48 18.36 -4.17
N ALA A 79 -7.58 17.71 -4.54
CA ALA A 79 -8.92 18.24 -4.28
C ALA A 79 -9.20 18.16 -2.78
N LEU A 80 -9.45 19.31 -2.14
CA LEU A 80 -9.64 19.41 -0.69
C LEU A 80 -11.13 19.41 -0.27
N GLU A 81 -12.04 19.31 -1.23
CA GLU A 81 -13.48 19.45 -1.02
C GLU A 81 -14.08 18.28 -0.22
N HIS A 82 -13.50 17.09 -0.38
CA HIS A 82 -14.02 15.81 0.13
C HIS A 82 -13.15 15.19 1.23
N LEU A 83 -12.28 15.99 1.88
CA LEU A 83 -11.37 15.49 2.92
C LEU A 83 -12.08 15.06 4.20
N HIS A 84 -13.25 15.65 4.45
CA HIS A 84 -13.95 15.57 5.72
C HIS A 84 -15.29 14.90 5.58
N ALA A 85 -15.51 13.89 6.42
CA ALA A 85 -16.81 13.29 6.59
C ALA A 85 -17.78 14.32 7.19
N ALA A 86 -19.02 14.30 6.69
CA ALA A 86 -20.09 15.08 7.28
C ALA A 86 -20.26 14.69 8.76
N ARG A 87 -20.44 15.71 9.63
CA ARG A 87 -20.69 15.49 11.05
C ARG A 87 -21.99 14.71 11.22
N ALA A 88 -21.94 13.70 12.08
CA ALA A 88 -23.12 12.93 12.45
C ALA A 88 -24.02 13.74 13.38
N SER A 89 -25.33 13.54 13.26
CA SER A 89 -26.29 14.07 14.24
C SER A 89 -26.15 13.29 15.56
N PRO A 90 -26.34 13.92 16.74
CA PRO A 90 -26.37 13.22 18.03
C PRO A 90 -27.38 12.06 18.07
N SER A 91 -28.43 12.11 17.23
CA SER A 91 -29.45 11.07 17.10
C SER A 91 -28.99 9.81 16.35
N GLU A 92 -27.85 9.86 15.64
CA GLU A 92 -27.31 8.72 14.88
C GLU A 92 -26.47 7.75 15.73
N GLY A 93 -26.34 8.06 17.02
CA GLY A 93 -25.66 7.23 18.02
C GLY A 93 -24.16 7.50 18.14
N ILE A 94 -23.57 6.90 19.18
CA ILE A 94 -22.18 7.13 19.59
C ILE A 94 -21.18 6.75 18.49
N VAL A 95 -21.47 5.69 17.73
CA VAL A 95 -20.58 5.26 16.63
C VAL A 95 -20.50 6.35 15.56
N ALA A 96 -21.63 6.97 15.20
CA ALA A 96 -21.63 8.02 14.19
C ALA A 96 -20.93 9.29 14.71
N SER A 97 -21.02 9.61 16.01
CA SER A 97 -20.29 10.74 16.58
C SER A 97 -18.77 10.53 16.56
N MET A 98 -18.30 9.29 16.68
CA MET A 98 -16.87 8.94 16.58
C MET A 98 -16.36 8.82 15.15
N TYR A 99 -17.16 8.25 14.25
CA TYR A 99 -16.72 7.86 12.90
C TYR A 99 -17.32 8.70 11.76
N GLY A 100 -18.12 9.73 12.08
CA GLY A 100 -18.88 10.52 11.10
C GLY A 100 -20.16 9.81 10.65
N GLN A 101 -20.87 10.40 9.70
CA GLN A 101 -22.09 9.80 9.15
C GLN A 101 -21.85 8.37 8.65
N ARG A 102 -22.88 7.52 8.67
CA ARG A 102 -22.80 6.17 8.11
C ARG A 102 -22.83 6.23 6.57
N PRO A 103 -22.20 5.27 5.88
CA PRO A 103 -22.35 5.12 4.44
C PRO A 103 -23.83 4.99 4.06
N LYS A 104 -24.21 5.63 2.95
CA LYS A 104 -25.56 5.59 2.41
C LYS A 104 -25.58 4.66 1.20
N PRO A 105 -26.65 3.87 1.02
CA PRO A 105 -26.78 3.06 -0.17
C PRO A 105 -26.94 3.99 -1.37
N LEU A 106 -26.16 3.76 -2.41
CA LEU A 106 -26.38 4.40 -3.70
C LEU A 106 -27.36 3.55 -4.48
N GLU A 107 -28.44 4.17 -4.94
CA GLU A 107 -29.34 3.52 -5.90
C GLU A 107 -28.63 3.43 -7.24
N ALA A 108 -27.84 2.37 -7.41
CA ALA A 108 -27.15 2.14 -8.65
C ALA A 108 -28.18 1.73 -9.72
N SER A 109 -28.39 2.60 -10.71
CA SER A 109 -29.04 2.24 -11.98
C SER A 109 -28.00 1.57 -12.88
N ILE A 110 -27.39 0.49 -12.38
CA ILE A 110 -26.46 -0.30 -13.18
C ILE A 110 -27.30 -1.00 -14.25
N GLY A 111 -27.14 -0.58 -15.51
CA GLY A 111 -27.82 -1.19 -16.64
C GLY A 111 -27.49 -2.68 -16.65
N THR A 112 -28.49 -3.51 -16.33
CA THR A 112 -28.35 -4.96 -16.25
C THR A 112 -28.15 -5.53 -17.66
N ARG A 113 -26.91 -5.50 -18.16
CA ARG A 113 -26.46 -6.43 -19.19
C ARG A 113 -25.77 -7.59 -18.49
N ALA A 114 -26.25 -8.80 -18.76
CA ALA A 114 -25.81 -10.09 -18.22
C ALA A 114 -26.36 -10.46 -16.82
N GLY A 115 -27.62 -10.91 -16.76
CA GLY A 115 -28.12 -11.90 -15.79
C GLY A 115 -28.14 -11.56 -14.28
N LEU A 116 -27.43 -10.53 -13.84
CA LEU A 116 -27.36 -10.05 -12.47
C LEU A 116 -28.65 -9.30 -12.15
N ARG A 117 -29.34 -9.73 -11.09
CA ARG A 117 -30.50 -8.99 -10.59
C ARG A 117 -29.98 -7.77 -9.84
N ARG A 118 -30.73 -6.68 -9.83
CA ARG A 118 -30.40 -5.46 -9.07
C ARG A 118 -30.23 -5.71 -7.56
N GLN A 119 -30.77 -6.82 -7.06
CA GLN A 119 -30.62 -7.27 -5.68
C GLN A 119 -29.24 -7.88 -5.36
N ASP A 120 -28.46 -8.24 -6.39
CA ASP A 120 -27.17 -8.92 -6.21
C ASP A 120 -26.00 -7.94 -6.08
N VAL A 121 -26.26 -6.63 -6.21
CA VAL A 121 -25.24 -5.57 -6.17
C VAL A 121 -25.65 -4.49 -5.18
N GLU A 122 -24.89 -4.39 -4.10
CA GLU A 122 -25.01 -3.32 -3.12
C GLU A 122 -23.84 -2.34 -3.27
N VAL A 123 -24.16 -1.06 -3.45
CA VAL A 123 -23.17 0.01 -3.49
C VAL A 123 -23.43 0.95 -2.33
N TRP A 124 -22.40 1.16 -1.52
CA TRP A 124 -22.45 2.05 -0.37
C TRP A 124 -21.41 3.15 -0.55
N TYR A 125 -21.80 4.39 -0.22
CA TYR A 125 -20.92 5.55 -0.35
C TYR A 125 -20.96 6.42 0.89
N ARG A 126 -19.79 6.96 1.25
CA ARG A 126 -19.65 8.03 2.21
C ARG A 126 -18.56 8.97 1.74
N ASP A 127 -18.79 10.25 1.96
CA ASP A 127 -17.79 11.28 1.75
C ASP A 127 -16.81 11.39 2.93
N GLY A 128 -15.53 11.58 2.61
CA GLY A 128 -14.43 11.92 3.51
C GLY A 128 -14.17 11.04 4.74
N TRP A 129 -13.22 11.53 5.56
CA TRP A 129 -12.78 10.92 6.81
C TRP A 129 -13.07 11.83 8.00
N VAL A 130 -13.08 11.27 9.21
CA VAL A 130 -13.23 12.08 10.43
C VAL A 130 -12.03 12.99 10.63
N THR A 131 -10.84 12.47 10.37
CA THR A 131 -9.59 13.22 10.29
C THR A 131 -9.45 13.85 8.91
N THR A 132 -8.76 14.97 8.79
CA THR A 132 -8.42 15.55 7.48
C THR A 132 -7.54 14.57 6.70
N SER A 133 -8.07 13.94 5.64
CA SER A 133 -7.28 13.08 4.75
C SER A 133 -7.78 13.16 3.31
N PRO A 134 -6.86 13.29 2.31
CA PRO A 134 -7.19 13.22 0.89
C PRO A 134 -7.38 11.81 0.35
N ASP A 135 -7.31 10.79 1.21
CA ASP A 135 -7.38 9.41 0.78
C ASP A 135 -8.78 9.03 0.30
N VAL A 136 -8.83 8.27 -0.78
CA VAL A 136 -10.06 7.62 -1.25
C VAL A 136 -9.91 6.13 -1.03
N ARG A 137 -10.91 5.50 -0.42
CA ARG A 137 -10.96 4.04 -0.25
C ARG A 137 -12.09 3.46 -1.09
N LEU A 138 -11.74 2.53 -1.97
CA LEU A 138 -12.69 1.75 -2.74
C LEU A 138 -12.57 0.30 -2.28
N VAL A 139 -13.67 -0.29 -1.81
CA VAL A 139 -13.70 -1.72 -1.47
C VAL A 139 -14.70 -2.43 -2.36
N VAL A 140 -14.25 -3.47 -3.05
CA VAL A 140 -15.10 -4.34 -3.86
C VAL A 140 -15.09 -5.73 -3.23
N SER A 141 -16.26 -6.22 -2.82
CA SER A 141 -16.41 -7.56 -2.27
C SER A 141 -17.29 -8.41 -3.19
N LEU A 142 -16.72 -9.50 -3.69
CA LEU A 142 -17.40 -10.49 -4.51
C LEU A 142 -17.64 -11.73 -3.64
N ARG A 143 -18.89 -11.98 -3.26
CA ARG A 143 -19.28 -13.13 -2.44
C ARG A 143 -19.93 -14.20 -3.32
N PRO A 144 -19.57 -15.49 -3.16
CA PRO A 144 -20.25 -16.56 -3.87
C PRO A 144 -21.68 -16.70 -3.34
N LEU A 145 -22.63 -16.91 -4.24
CA LEU A 145 -24.00 -17.27 -3.86
C LEU A 145 -23.97 -18.68 -3.28
N ARG A 146 -24.37 -18.82 -2.01
CA ARG A 146 -24.47 -20.12 -1.34
C ARG A 146 -25.91 -20.59 -1.31
N ALA A 147 -26.11 -21.89 -1.50
CA ALA A 147 -27.41 -22.51 -1.29
C ALA A 147 -27.66 -22.73 0.22
N ASP A 148 -28.93 -22.71 0.63
CA ASP A 148 -29.30 -23.03 2.01
C ASP A 148 -28.83 -24.45 2.36
N GLY A 149 -27.99 -24.56 3.40
CA GLY A 149 -27.43 -25.83 3.85
C GLY A 149 -26.21 -26.33 3.06
N GLU A 150 -25.62 -25.50 2.20
CA GLU A 150 -24.37 -25.85 1.53
C GLU A 150 -23.27 -26.16 2.55
N PRO A 151 -22.57 -27.31 2.41
CA PRO A 151 -21.56 -27.71 3.38
C PRO A 151 -20.40 -26.72 3.43
N GLU A 152 -19.80 -26.58 4.62
CA GLU A 152 -18.60 -25.77 4.79
C GLU A 152 -17.47 -26.29 3.89
N SER A 153 -16.64 -25.37 3.38
CA SER A 153 -15.51 -25.72 2.53
C SER A 153 -14.57 -26.69 3.24
N SER A 154 -14.09 -27.71 2.51
CA SER A 154 -13.18 -28.68 3.07
C SER A 154 -11.85 -28.02 3.50
N ALA A 155 -11.15 -28.63 4.47
CA ALA A 155 -9.82 -28.19 4.86
C ALA A 155 -8.84 -28.15 3.68
N HIS A 156 -9.03 -29.06 2.71
CA HIS A 156 -8.21 -29.12 1.50
C HIS A 156 -8.44 -27.90 0.60
N ASP A 157 -9.68 -27.44 0.46
CA ASP A 157 -10.00 -26.27 -0.36
C ASP A 157 -9.54 -24.97 0.30
N LEU A 158 -9.63 -24.89 1.63
CA LEU A 158 -9.05 -23.78 2.39
C LEU A 158 -7.53 -23.67 2.15
N LEU A 159 -6.81 -24.79 2.13
CA LEU A 159 -5.37 -24.80 1.84
C LEU A 159 -5.09 -24.39 0.39
N ARG A 160 -5.85 -24.91 -0.59
CA ARG A 160 -5.72 -24.53 -2.00
C ARG A 160 -5.92 -23.03 -2.19
N VAL A 161 -6.97 -22.45 -1.61
CA VAL A 161 -7.27 -21.03 -1.74
C VAL A 161 -6.18 -20.17 -1.08
N LYS A 162 -5.68 -20.57 0.09
CA LYS A 162 -4.55 -19.88 0.73
C LYS A 162 -3.27 -19.91 -0.11
N MET A 163 -2.96 -21.05 -0.73
CA MET A 163 -1.79 -21.13 -1.63
C MET A 163 -2.00 -20.28 -2.88
N TYR A 164 -3.19 -20.33 -3.48
CA TYR A 164 -3.55 -19.48 -4.61
C TYR A 164 -3.40 -17.99 -4.29
N SER A 165 -3.95 -17.54 -3.16
CA SER A 165 -3.86 -16.14 -2.72
C SER A 165 -2.41 -15.66 -2.62
N ARG A 166 -1.51 -16.49 -2.05
CA ARG A 166 -0.09 -16.15 -1.93
C ARG A 166 0.59 -16.03 -3.29
N LEU A 167 0.42 -17.03 -4.17
CA LEU A 167 1.01 -17.03 -5.51
C LEU A 167 0.46 -15.87 -6.36
N PHE A 168 -0.83 -15.58 -6.23
CA PHE A 168 -1.48 -14.47 -6.91
C PHE A 168 -0.87 -13.13 -6.46
N MET A 169 -0.67 -12.92 -5.16
CA MET A 169 -0.04 -11.70 -4.66
C MET A 169 1.44 -11.59 -5.05
N GLU A 170 2.18 -12.70 -5.11
CA GLU A 170 3.56 -12.71 -5.64
C GLU A 170 3.61 -12.28 -7.11
N GLU A 171 2.63 -12.69 -7.92
CA GLU A 171 2.54 -12.29 -9.33
C GLU A 171 2.02 -10.85 -9.51
N LEU A 172 1.11 -10.41 -8.63
CA LEU A 172 0.48 -9.09 -8.70
C LEU A 172 1.42 -7.99 -8.19
N ALA A 173 2.17 -8.24 -7.11
CA ALA A 173 3.05 -7.27 -6.47
C ALA A 173 3.95 -6.47 -7.45
N PRO A 174 4.69 -7.09 -8.38
CA PRO A 174 5.51 -6.33 -9.34
C PRO A 174 4.66 -5.51 -10.33
N LYS A 175 3.44 -5.94 -10.65
CA LYS A 175 2.55 -5.25 -11.59
C LYS A 175 1.90 -4.00 -10.99
N ILE A 176 1.75 -3.94 -9.67
CA ILE A 176 1.17 -2.80 -8.95
C ILE A 176 2.23 -1.91 -8.29
N TYR A 177 3.52 -2.18 -8.50
CA TYR A 177 4.61 -1.47 -7.85
C TYR A 177 4.59 0.04 -8.11
N ASP A 178 4.35 0.46 -9.34
CA ASP A 178 4.31 1.90 -9.68
C ASP A 178 3.15 2.62 -8.98
N ILE A 179 2.02 1.91 -8.83
CA ILE A 179 0.83 2.40 -8.12
C ILE A 179 1.14 2.52 -6.62
N THR A 180 1.87 1.56 -6.05
CA THR A 180 2.24 1.63 -4.62
C THR A 180 3.31 2.68 -4.33
N MET A 181 4.24 2.89 -5.26
CA MET A 181 5.25 3.96 -5.15
C MET A 181 4.65 5.37 -5.27
N THR A 182 3.53 5.54 -5.97
CA THR A 182 2.80 6.81 -6.03
C THR A 182 1.93 7.10 -4.80
N GLY A 183 1.89 6.19 -3.83
CA GLY A 183 1.20 6.36 -2.55
C GLY A 183 -0.19 5.71 -2.47
N ALA A 184 -0.61 4.96 -3.48
CA ALA A 184 -1.83 4.15 -3.39
C ALA A 184 -1.53 2.79 -2.74
N SER A 185 -2.50 2.24 -2.02
CA SER A 185 -2.43 0.85 -1.54
C SER A 185 -3.47 0.02 -2.27
N CYS A 186 -3.11 -1.19 -2.68
CA CYS A 186 -4.05 -2.18 -3.20
C CYS A 186 -3.82 -3.48 -2.44
N ASP A 187 -4.87 -4.00 -1.83
CA ASP A 187 -4.90 -5.28 -1.15
C ASP A 187 -5.94 -6.19 -1.79
N VAL A 188 -5.58 -7.46 -2.00
CA VAL A 188 -6.47 -8.48 -2.56
C VAL A 188 -6.50 -9.68 -1.63
N ASP A 189 -7.63 -9.85 -0.94
CA ASP A 189 -7.89 -11.00 -0.10
C ASP A 189 -8.77 -12.02 -0.84
N VAL A 190 -8.27 -13.25 -0.95
CA VAL A 190 -9.00 -14.36 -1.58
C VAL A 190 -9.26 -15.41 -0.51
N SER A 191 -10.54 -15.71 -0.27
CA SER A 191 -10.99 -16.70 0.69
C SER A 191 -12.06 -17.60 0.09
N THR A 192 -12.43 -18.66 0.81
CA THR A 192 -13.59 -19.50 0.44
C THR A 192 -14.93 -18.76 0.59
N GLN A 193 -14.91 -17.58 1.20
CA GLN A 193 -16.06 -16.68 1.27
C GLN A 193 -16.05 -15.65 0.13
N GLY A 194 -15.12 -15.75 -0.83
CA GLY A 194 -15.04 -14.89 -1.99
C GLY A 194 -13.81 -14.00 -2.01
N VAL A 195 -13.87 -12.94 -2.81
CA VAL A 195 -12.73 -12.05 -3.09
C VAL A 195 -13.03 -10.64 -2.60
N THR A 196 -12.09 -10.03 -1.91
CA THR A 196 -12.14 -8.63 -1.50
C THR A 196 -10.96 -7.88 -2.12
N LEU A 197 -11.24 -6.73 -2.75
CA LEU A 197 -10.26 -5.82 -3.30
C LEU A 197 -10.40 -4.49 -2.54
N SER A 198 -9.31 -3.91 -2.03
CA SER A 198 -9.34 -2.65 -1.27
C SER A 198 -8.15 -1.74 -1.49
#